data_AF-A0A3D5Q2U9-F1
#
_entry.id   AF-A0A3D5Q2U9-F1
#
_cell.length_a   1.000
_cell.length_b   1.000
_cell.length_c   1.000
_cell.angle_alpha   90.00
_cell.angle_beta   90.00
_cell.angle_gamma   90.00
#
_symmetry.space_group_name_H-M   'P 1'
#
loop_
_entity.id
_entity.type
_entity.pdbx_description
1 polymer ?
#
loop_
_entity_poly.entity_id
_entity_poly.type
_entity_poly.pdbx_seq_one_letter_code
_entity_poly.pdbx_strand_id
1 'polypeptide(L)' 'EINVEHPLVQRLEKEQGDERFNELSAVLFDLATLASGEQLQDPGAYVSRLNRLLLELAN' A
#
# COMPACT_ATOMS: atom_id res chain seq x y z
N GLU A 1 6.21 -2.42 14.32
CA GLU A 1 7.42 -2.74 13.53
C GLU A 1 6.98 -3.18 12.13
N ILE A 2 7.72 -2.79 11.08
CA ILE A 2 7.38 -3.15 9.70
C ILE A 2 8.00 -4.51 9.39
N ASN A 3 7.20 -5.49 8.95
CA ASN A 3 7.71 -6.78 8.50
C ASN A 3 8.32 -6.65 7.10
N VAL A 4 9.65 -6.62 7.05
CA VAL A 4 10.44 -6.60 5.80
C VAL A 4 10.26 -7.87 4.94
N GLU A 5 9.80 -8.96 5.56
CA GLU A 5 9.46 -10.20 4.84
C GLU A 5 8.08 -10.15 4.17
N HIS A 6 7.30 -9.09 4.38
CA HIS A 6 5.98 -8.99 3.78
C HIS A 6 6.11 -8.82 2.24
N PRO A 7 5.36 -9.57 1.43
CA PRO A 7 5.45 -9.50 -0.04
C PRO A 7 5.27 -8.09 -0.63
N LEU A 8 4.53 -7.23 0.07
CA LEU A 8 4.36 -5.81 -0.30
C LEU A 8 5.61 -4.97 -0.05
N VAL A 9 6.38 -5.23 1.01
CA VAL A 9 7.61 -4.47 1.32
C VAL A 9 8.73 -4.82 0.35
N GLN A 10 8.88 -6.10 0.01
CA GLN A 10 9.82 -6.52 -1.03
C GLN A 10 9.46 -5.99 -2.43
N ARG A 11 8.17 -5.74 -2.68
CA ARG A 11 7.71 -5.08 -3.92
C ARG A 11 8.03 -3.61 -3.92
N LEU A 12 7.78 -2.93 -2.79
CA LEU A 12 8.17 -1.53 -2.58
C LEU A 12 9.67 -1.33 -2.88
N GLU A 13 10.54 -2.25 -2.44
CA GLU A 13 11.98 -2.21 -2.75
C GLU A 13 12.32 -2.43 -4.23
N LYS A 14 11.48 -3.18 -4.97
CA LYS A 14 11.69 -3.48 -6.39
C LYS A 14 11.07 -2.44 -7.32
N GLU A 15 10.19 -1.60 -6.80
CA GLU A 15 9.49 -0.57 -7.56
C GLU A 15 10.44 0.59 -7.86
N GLN A 16 10.76 0.80 -9.14
CA GLN A 16 11.70 1.85 -9.58
C GLN A 16 11.00 3.18 -9.92
N GLY A 17 9.66 3.22 -9.86
CA GLY A 17 8.88 4.42 -10.15
C GLY A 17 8.52 5.18 -8.88
N ASP A 18 8.91 6.46 -8.80
CA ASP A 18 8.66 7.34 -7.65
C ASP A 18 7.16 7.48 -7.31
N GLU A 19 6.31 7.57 -8.34
CA GLU A 19 4.85 7.61 -8.16
C GLU A 19 4.30 6.30 -7.58
N ARG A 20 4.78 5.14 -8.07
CA ARG A 20 4.32 3.83 -7.60
C ARG A 20 4.81 3.52 -6.20
N PHE A 21 6.04 3.91 -5.89
CA PHE A 21 6.56 3.82 -4.54
C PHE A 21 5.69 4.61 -3.56
N ASN A 22 5.31 5.84 -3.93
CA ASN A 22 4.42 6.68 -3.11
C ASN A 22 3.02 6.08 -2.95
N GLU A 23 2.44 5.50 -4.01
CA GLU A 23 1.14 4.84 -3.89
C GLU A 23 1.18 3.61 -2.97
N LEU A 24 2.22 2.77 -3.12
CA LEU A 24 2.33 1.51 -2.39
C LEU A 24 2.74 1.73 -0.92
N SER A 25 3.56 2.74 -0.64
CA SER A 25 3.85 3.19 0.73
C SER A 25 2.63 3.81 1.42
N ALA A 26 1.82 4.61 0.70
CA ALA A 26 0.55 5.11 1.23
C ALA A 26 -0.41 3.97 1.60
N VAL A 27 -0.54 2.95 0.74
CA VAL A 27 -1.37 1.77 1.03
C VAL A 27 -0.86 1.00 2.25
N LEU A 28 0.46 0.81 2.38
CA LEU A 28 1.05 0.16 3.56
C LEU A 28 0.81 0.94 4.84
N PHE A 29 0.87 2.28 4.78
CA PHE A 29 0.58 3.14 5.92
C PHE A 29 -0.90 3.07 6.33
N ASP A 30 -1.80 3.17 5.36
CA ASP A 30 -3.24 3.02 5.59
C ASP A 30 -3.55 1.62 6.19
N LEU A 31 -2.90 0.57 5.69
CA LEU A 31 -3.05 -0.79 6.22
C LEU A 31 -2.54 -0.91 7.66
N ALA A 32 -1.40 -0.29 7.98
CA ALA A 32 -0.87 -0.25 9.34
C ALA A 32 -1.83 0.48 10.29
N THR A 33 -2.39 1.61 9.84
CA THR A 33 -3.38 2.40 10.59
C THR A 33 -4.64 1.59 10.90
N LEU A 34 -5.18 0.89 9.91
CA LEU A 34 -6.29 -0.05 10.10
C LEU A 34 -5.93 -1.20 11.05
N ALA A 35 -4.72 -1.76 10.93
CA ALA A 35 -4.26 -2.85 11.78
C ALA A 35 -4.05 -2.43 13.24
N SER A 36 -3.70 -1.17 13.49
CA SER A 36 -3.69 -0.56 14.84
C SER A 36 -5.09 -0.26 15.39
N GLY A 37 -6.14 -0.47 14.61
CA GLY A 37 -7.53 -0.22 15.00
C GLY A 37 -7.96 1.25 14.84
N GLU A 38 -7.14 2.07 14.17
CA GLU A 38 -7.49 3.43 13.83
C GLU A 38 -8.31 3.48 12.54
N GLN A 39 -9.16 4.50 12.42
CA GLN A 39 -9.91 4.71 11.19
C GLN A 39 -9.06 5.44 10.16
N LEU A 40 -9.23 5.05 8.90
CA LEU A 40 -8.63 5.78 7.79
C LEU A 40 -9.22 7.17 7.69
N GLN A 41 -8.36 8.14 7.42
CA GLN A 41 -8.75 9.52 7.17
C GLN A 41 -9.57 9.65 5.89
N ASP A 42 -9.23 8.87 4.85
CA ASP A 42 -9.96 8.77 3.60
C ASP A 42 -10.04 7.30 3.12
N PRO A 43 -11.08 6.56 3.55
CA PRO A 43 -11.27 5.18 3.13
C PRO A 43 -11.55 5.05 1.62
N GLY A 44 -12.11 6.09 0.97
CA GLY A 44 -12.36 6.09 -0.46
C GLY A 44 -11.06 6.13 -1.26
N ALA A 45 -10.15 7.02 -0.88
CA ALA A 45 -8.82 7.09 -1.47
C ALA A 45 -8.03 5.78 -1.28
N TYR A 46 -8.10 5.17 -0.10
CA TYR A 46 -7.48 3.87 0.16
C TYR A 46 -8.01 2.77 -0.76
N VAL A 47 -9.34 2.61 -0.87
CA VAL A 47 -9.94 1.59 -1.74
C VAL A 47 -9.59 1.84 -3.21
N SER A 48 -9.57 3.10 -3.66
CA SER A 48 -9.14 3.44 -5.02
C SER A 48 -7.69 3.05 -5.29
N ARG A 49 -6.77 3.37 -4.35
CA ARG A 49 -5.35 2.98 -4.45
C ARG A 49 -5.18 1.47 -4.45
N LEU A 50 -5.89 0.77 -3.56
CA LEU A 50 -5.86 -0.69 -3.48
C LEU A 50 -6.36 -1.35 -4.78
N ASN A 51 -7.48 -0.88 -5.33
CA ASN A 51 -8.02 -1.39 -6.58
C ASN A 51 -7.06 -1.16 -7.75
N ARG A 52 -6.40 0.00 -7.79
CA ARG A 52 -5.39 0.31 -8.81
C ARG A 52 -4.21 -0.65 -8.72
N LEU A 53 -3.72 -0.91 -7.50
CA LEU A 53 -2.70 -1.92 -7.23
C LEU A 53 -3.13 -3.32 -7.72
N LEU A 54 -4.34 -3.76 -7.34
CA LEU A 54 -4.87 -5.07 -7.72
C LEU A 54 -5.01 -5.24 -9.24
N LEU A 55 -5.42 -4.19 -9.95
CA LEU A 55 -5.50 -4.18 -11.42
C LEU A 55 -4.11 -4.31 -12.05
N GLU A 56 -3.10 -3.64 -11.50
CA GLU A 56 -1.72 -3.79 -11.96
C GLU A 56 -1.15 -5.19 -11.68
N LEU A 57 -1.57 -5.82 -10.59
CA LEU A 57 -1.15 -7.18 -10.22
C LEU A 57 -1.82 -8.28 -11.03
N ALA A 58 -3.00 -7.99 -11.59
CA ALA A 58 -3.76 -8.92 -12.41
C ALA A 58 -3.32 -8.94 -13.89
N ASN A 59 -2.43 -8.01 -14.29
CA ASN A 59 -1.82 -7.92 -15.61
C ASN A 59 -0.37 -8.44 -15.58
#